data_AF-A0A255T2L0-F1
#
_entry.id   AF-A0A255T2L0-F1
#
_cell.length_a   1.000
_cell.length_b   1.000
_cell.length_c   1.000
_cell.angle_alpha   90.00
_cell.angle_beta   90.00
_cell.angle_gamma   90.00
#
_symmetry.space_group_name_H-M   'P 1'
#
loop_
_entity.id
_entity.type
_entity.pdbx_description
1 polymer ?
#
loop_
_entity_poly.entity_id
_entity_poly.type
_entity_poly.pdbx_seq_one_letter_code
_entity_poly.pdbx_strand_id
1 'polypeptide(L)' 'MSMDGRRRCLDNVWIERFWQTIKREYVYINPTDNVKELRDGIKNYIEYYNTKRPHQGIEHQIPMTKYAKIAA' A
#
# COMPACT_ATOMS: atom_id res chain seq x y z
N MET A 1 9.74 8.81 11.51
CA MET A 1 8.42 9.44 11.29
C MET A 1 7.33 8.39 11.43
N SER A 2 7.01 7.99 12.67
CA SER A 2 5.63 7.84 13.13
C SER A 2 5.68 7.75 14.65
N MET A 3 4.56 8.06 15.30
CA MET A 3 4.32 7.94 16.75
C MET A 3 5.08 8.90 17.67
N ASP A 4 4.93 10.22 17.54
CA ASP A 4 4.77 11.09 18.72
C ASP A 4 4.16 12.44 18.32
N GLY A 5 3.25 12.95 19.16
CA GLY A 5 2.90 14.36 19.20
C GLY A 5 1.69 14.82 18.37
N ARG A 6 0.48 14.68 18.95
CA ARG A 6 -0.72 15.55 18.80
C ARG A 6 -1.01 16.18 17.41
N ARG A 7 -2.16 15.76 16.82
CA ARG A 7 -2.88 16.36 15.67
C ARG A 7 -2.41 16.01 14.24
N ARG A 8 -2.00 14.76 13.98
CA ARG A 8 -1.71 14.27 12.61
C ARG A 8 -2.37 12.95 12.23
N CYS A 9 -3.46 12.55 12.89
CA CYS A 9 -4.19 11.31 12.56
C CYS A 9 -4.66 11.27 11.09
N LEU A 10 -4.95 12.43 10.48
CA LEU A 10 -5.33 12.53 9.07
C LEU A 10 -4.16 12.33 8.09
N ASP A 11 -2.92 12.54 8.51
CA ASP A 11 -1.74 12.30 7.69
C ASP A 11 -1.47 10.79 7.56
N ASN A 12 -1.65 10.07 8.67
CA ASN A 12 -1.40 8.64 8.76
C ASN A 12 -2.54 7.77 8.20
N VAL A 13 -3.77 8.31 8.09
CA VAL A 13 -4.96 7.52 7.72
C VAL A 13 -4.81 6.79 6.38
N TRP A 14 -4.12 7.41 5.41
CA TRP A 14 -3.93 6.84 4.07
C TRP A 14 -2.95 5.69 4.09
N ILE A 15 -1.81 5.85 4.78
CA ILE A 15 -0.80 4.81 4.90
C ILE A 15 -1.29 3.66 5.79
N GLU A 16 -2.11 3.94 6.81
CA GLU A 16 -2.77 2.92 7.63
C GLU A 16 -3.74 2.07 6.81
N ARG A 17 -4.60 2.69 5.99
CA ARG A 17 -5.52 1.97 5.08
C ARG A 17 -4.77 1.13 4.07
N PHE A 18 -3.65 1.64 3.55
CA PHE A 18 -2.78 0.90 2.65
C PHE A 18 -2.23 -0.37 3.32
N TRP A 19 -1.63 -0.24 4.51
CA TRP A 19 -1.10 -1.39 5.24
C TRP A 19 -2.19 -2.37 5.68
N GLN A 20 -3.38 -1.89 6.05
CA GLN A 20 -4.51 -2.77 6.35
C GLN A 20 -4.91 -3.62 5.14
N THR A 21 -4.89 -3.04 3.95
CA THR A 21 -5.18 -3.76 2.70
C THR A 21 -4.15 -4.84 2.42
N ILE A 22 -2.85 -4.51 2.50
CA ILE A 22 -1.77 -5.50 2.30
C ILE A 22 -1.87 -6.65 3.31
N LYS A 23 -2.11 -6.34 4.58
CA LYS A 23 -2.24 -7.37 5.62
C LYS A 23 -3.39 -8.33 5.30
N ARG A 24 -4.55 -7.79 4.95
CA ARG A 24 -5.75 -8.59 4.68
C ARG A 24 -5.65 -9.39 3.39
N GLU A 25 -5.17 -8.78 2.31
CA GLU A 25 -5.22 -9.39 0.97
C GLU A 25 -3.96 -10.19 0.62
N TYR A 26 -2.86 -9.99 1.34
CA TYR A 26 -1.62 -10.72 1.10
C TYR A 26 -1.16 -11.48 2.35
N VAL A 27 -0.81 -10.78 3.43
CA VAL A 27 -0.09 -11.38 4.57
C VAL A 27 -0.91 -12.46 5.28
N TYR A 28 -2.20 -12.22 5.51
CA TYR A 28 -3.06 -13.19 6.21
C TYR A 28 -3.46 -14.38 5.34
N ILE A 29 -3.41 -14.23 4.02
CA ILE A 29 -3.74 -15.29 3.06
C ILE A 29 -2.49 -16.13 2.75
N ASN A 30 -1.30 -15.55 2.85
CA ASN A 30 -0.02 -16.18 2.50
C ASN A 30 0.90 -16.23 3.73
N PRO A 31 0.62 -17.11 4.72
CA PRO A 31 1.56 -17.34 5.81
C PRO A 31 2.86 -17.92 5.25
N THR A 32 3.99 -17.38 5.67
CA THR A 32 5.32 -17.84 5.27
C THR A 32 6.24 -17.81 6.49
N ASP A 33 7.03 -18.87 6.66
CA ASP A 33 8.03 -18.98 7.71
C ASP A 33 9.32 -18.22 7.37
N ASN A 34 9.46 -17.75 6.13
CA ASN A 34 10.66 -17.10 5.63
C ASN A 34 10.47 -15.60 5.40
N VAL A 35 11.21 -14.80 6.16
CA VAL A 35 11.22 -13.32 6.05
C VAL A 35 11.61 -12.85 4.64
N LYS A 36 12.49 -13.58 3.95
CA LYS A 36 12.89 -13.22 2.57
C LYS A 36 11.71 -13.35 1.61
N GLU A 37 10.94 -14.42 1.71
CA GLU A 37 9.77 -14.65 0.85
C GLU A 37 8.66 -13.66 1.16
N LEU A 38 8.41 -13.36 2.45
CA LEU A 38 7.45 -12.33 2.84
C LEU A 38 7.81 -10.97 2.25
N ARG A 39 9.09 -10.59 2.30
CA ARG A 39 9.56 -9.31 1.74
C ARG A 39 9.38 -9.24 0.24
N ASP A 40 9.75 -10.29 -0.49
CA ASP A 40 9.60 -10.33 -1.94
C ASP A 40 8.11 -10.29 -2.33
N GLY A 41 7.30 -11.07 -1.63
CA GLY A 41 5.86 -11.08 -1.76
C GLY A 41 5.18 -9.73 -1.55
N ILE A 42 5.54 -9.03 -0.47
CA ILE A 42 5.05 -7.67 -0.20
C ILE A 42 5.50 -6.72 -1.30
N LYS A 43 6.77 -6.79 -1.75
CA LYS A 43 7.28 -5.96 -2.85
C LYS A 43 6.45 -6.16 -4.12
N ASN A 44 6.20 -7.42 -4.50
CA ASN A 44 5.40 -7.77 -5.67
C ASN A 44 3.95 -7.29 -5.54
N TYR A 45 3.36 -7.41 -4.34
CA TYR A 45 2.02 -6.89 -4.08
C TYR A 45 1.94 -5.36 -4.19
N ILE A 46 2.96 -4.64 -3.70
CA ILE A 46 3.04 -3.18 -3.84
C ILE A 46 3.15 -2.78 -5.31
N GLU A 47 3.95 -3.49 -6.10
CA GLU A 47 4.04 -3.25 -7.55
C GLU A 47 2.69 -3.48 -8.24
N TYR A 48 1.99 -4.57 -7.92
CA TYR A 48 0.63 -4.84 -8.39
C TYR A 48 -0.35 -3.73 -8.00
N TYR A 49 -0.32 -3.28 -6.75
CA TYR A 49 -1.18 -2.23 -6.22
C TYR A 49 -1.02 -0.91 -7.00
N ASN A 50 0.22 -0.58 -7.38
CA ASN A 50 0.55 0.66 -8.07
C ASN A 50 0.33 0.59 -9.59
N THR A 51 0.55 -0.57 -10.21
CA THR A 51 0.61 -0.70 -11.69
C THR A 51 -0.62 -1.34 -12.30
N LYS A 52 -1.40 -2.12 -11.53
CA LYS A 52 -2.49 -2.94 -12.07
C LYS A 52 -3.83 -2.76 -11.38
N ARG A 53 -3.85 -2.45 -10.08
CA ARG A 53 -5.10 -2.34 -9.31
C ARG A 53 -5.79 -0.99 -9.55
N PRO A 54 -7.02 -0.95 -10.11
CA PRO A 54 -7.81 0.28 -10.17
C PRO A 54 -8.36 0.62 -8.78
N HIS A 55 -8.41 1.90 -8.41
CA HIS A 55 -8.97 2.32 -7.11
C HIS A 55 -10.11 3.30 -7.30
N GLN A 56 -11.24 3.02 -6.67
CA GLN A 56 -12.45 3.85 -6.76
C GLN A 56 -12.20 5.31 -6.32
N GLY A 57 -11.33 5.53 -5.32
CA GLY A 57 -10.98 6.87 -4.83
C GLY A 57 -10.16 7.73 -5.82
N ILE A 58 -9.67 7.15 -6.91
CA ILE A 58 -8.98 7.86 -8.00
C ILE A 58 -9.62 7.53 -9.36
N GLU A 59 -10.95 7.53 -9.41
CA GLU A 59 -11.72 7.35 -10.65
C GLU A 59 -11.43 6.01 -11.35
N HIS A 60 -11.19 4.96 -10.58
CA HIS A 60 -10.80 3.64 -11.07
C HIS A 60 -9.51 3.63 -11.90
N GLN A 61 -8.66 4.65 -11.75
CA GLN A 61 -7.32 4.65 -12.31
C GLN A 61 -6.36 3.85 -11.42
N ILE A 62 -5.22 3.46 -11.99
CA ILE A 62 -4.10 2.90 -11.24
C ILE A 62 -3.29 4.03 -10.61
N PRO A 63 -2.70 3.86 -9.40
CA PRO A 63 -1.97 4.91 -8.72
C PRO A 63 -0.80 5.45 -9.54
N MET A 64 -0.08 4.58 -10.24
CA MET A 64 1.05 5.00 -11.09
C MET A 64 0.59 6.00 -12.16
N THR A 65 -0.54 5.77 -12.82
CA THR A 65 -1.05 6.69 -13.86
C THR A 65 -1.44 8.05 -13.28
N LYS A 66 -2.04 8.08 -12.08
CA LYS A 66 -2.50 9.33 -11.46
C LYS A 66 -1.35 10.15 -10.88
N TYR A 67 -0.42 9.49 -10.18
CA TYR A 67 0.63 10.16 -9.40
C TYR A 67 1.98 10.24 -10.13
N ALA A 68 2.29 9.37 -11.10
CA ALA A 68 3.53 9.52 -11.88
C ALA A 68 3.54 10.82 -12.71
N LYS A 69 2.36 11.32 -13.09
CA LYS A 69 2.20 12.62 -13.77
C LYS A 69 2.46 13.83 -12.85
N ILE A 70 2.45 13.65 -11.53
CA ILE A 70 2.64 14.73 -10.55
C ILE A 70 4.11 14.85 -10.14
N ALA A 71 4.92 13.81 -10.39
CA ALA A 71 6.34 13.76 -10.04
C ALA A 71 7.29 14.16 -11.20
N ALA A 72 6.75 14.59 -12.34
CA ALA A 72 7.47 15.11 -13.50
C ALA A 72 7.18 16.61 -13.68
#